data_AF-A0A0K0XWY2-F1
#
_entry.id   AF-A0A0K0XWY2-F1
#
_cell.length_a   1.000
_cell.length_b   1.000
_cell.length_c   1.000
_cell.angle_alpha   90.00
_cell.angle_beta   90.00
_cell.angle_gamma   90.00
#
_symmetry.space_group_name_H-M   'P 1'
#
loop_
_entity.id
_entity.type
_entity.pdbx_description
1 polymer ?
#
loop_
_entity_poly.entity_id
_entity_poly.type
_entity_poly.pdbx_seq_one_letter_code
_entity_poly.pdbx_strand_id
1 'polypeptide(L)'
;MNHKVPTILDCTLRDGGYYNAWNFPSDLVADYLAAMKAGRVDVVELGFRFLANRGFKGAYAYTTDEFLNELDIPDGLAIGVMINGADLCTELGVEGALETLFPRPSAETCVRLVRLACHYHELPQAFEASQWLADRGYQVGINLMQISDRSREEIESLGRAASESPVGVLYFADSMGGMTPSDVARVVEWFRGSWSGELGIHTHDNMGLALSNTLRAVEEGVTWLDSTVTGMGRGPGNARTEELLIEAASLTGKAPNLVPLMKLIRQHFGPLKIRHGWGTNPYYFLAGKYGIHPTYIQEMLGDARYDEEDILAVIEHLRTEGGKKFSFDNLSAAQHYYRGTPHGRWSPAEAFEGREVLILGAGDGVRSHRPALESLIRRRRPVVLALNTQSSIDQSLIDYRIACHPVRLLADVDHHIELPQPLITPASMLPESIRADLDRKELLDFGLGLEKDGFEFHDTYCLAPNLLVLSYALAAVTAGRAARVMMAGFDGYAPGDTRNAEMEAMLSAFSRSGAEVQPVSITPTRYKNLSSLSLYAIR
;
A
#
# COMPACT_ATOMS: atom_id res chain seq x y z
N MET A 1 41.72 0.63 13.98
CA MET A 1 41.51 0.80 12.53
C MET A 1 41.18 2.28 12.32
N ASN A 2 41.82 2.96 11.37
CA ASN A 2 41.40 4.33 11.01
C ASN A 2 40.06 4.19 10.28
N HIS A 3 38.95 4.38 10.98
CA HIS A 3 37.63 4.43 10.35
C HIS A 3 37.60 5.64 9.41
N LYS A 4 37.34 5.39 8.12
CA LYS A 4 37.14 6.44 7.13
C LYS A 4 35.87 7.20 7.54
N VAL A 5 35.95 8.53 7.57
CA VAL A 5 34.81 9.38 7.94
C VAL A 5 33.66 9.11 6.96
N PRO A 6 32.46 8.70 7.41
CA PRO A 6 31.33 8.48 6.52
C PRO A 6 30.86 9.78 5.84
N THR A 7 30.46 9.68 4.59
CA THR A 7 29.72 10.67 3.82
C THR A 7 28.23 10.52 4.14
N ILE A 8 27.60 11.59 4.60
CA ILE A 8 26.16 11.64 4.89
C ILE A 8 25.45 12.28 3.71
N LEU A 9 24.50 11.54 3.13
CA LEU A 9 23.65 11.99 2.04
C LEU A 9 22.22 12.14 2.54
N ASP A 10 21.63 13.34 2.38
CA ASP A 10 20.20 13.54 2.60
C ASP A 10 19.45 13.53 1.26
N CYS A 11 18.43 12.68 1.15
CA CYS A 11 17.62 12.52 -0.07
C CYS A 11 16.15 12.91 0.13
N THR A 12 15.86 13.82 1.07
CA THR A 12 14.49 14.19 1.48
C THR A 12 13.64 14.68 0.32
N LEU A 13 14.18 15.55 -0.54
CA LEU A 13 13.40 16.13 -1.64
C LEU A 13 13.20 15.14 -2.80
N ARG A 14 14.15 14.22 -3.01
CA ARG A 14 14.00 13.13 -3.97
C ARG A 14 12.98 12.11 -3.51
N ASP A 15 13.16 11.54 -2.32
CA ASP A 15 12.35 10.41 -1.86
C ASP A 15 11.05 10.84 -1.18
N GLY A 16 11.02 12.02 -0.55
CA GLY A 16 9.78 12.62 -0.05
C GLY A 16 8.84 13.10 -1.15
N GLY A 17 9.36 13.34 -2.36
CA GLY A 17 8.59 13.87 -3.48
C GLY A 17 7.39 13.02 -3.91
N TYR A 18 7.31 11.75 -3.50
CA TYR A 18 6.16 10.88 -3.75
C TYR A 18 4.83 11.42 -3.16
N TYR A 19 4.87 12.25 -2.11
CA TYR A 19 3.64 12.77 -1.47
C TYR A 19 3.07 14.04 -2.10
N ASN A 20 3.90 14.79 -2.84
CA ASN A 20 3.54 16.11 -3.37
C ASN A 20 3.96 16.29 -4.84
N ALA A 21 4.15 15.17 -5.56
CA ALA A 21 4.63 15.15 -6.94
C ALA A 21 5.92 15.97 -7.13
N TRP A 22 6.86 15.88 -6.18
CA TRP A 22 8.14 16.61 -6.20
C TRP A 22 8.00 18.14 -6.30
N ASN A 23 6.91 18.68 -5.76
CA ASN A 23 6.62 20.11 -5.75
C ASN A 23 6.78 20.70 -4.35
N PHE A 24 7.97 21.22 -4.05
CA PHE A 24 8.30 21.82 -2.75
C PHE A 24 8.36 23.36 -2.85
N PRO A 25 7.73 24.09 -1.90
CA PRO A 25 7.85 25.55 -1.80
C PRO A 25 9.31 26.02 -1.64
N SER A 26 9.64 27.17 -2.23
CA SER A 26 11.02 27.69 -2.22
C SER A 26 11.53 28.08 -0.83
N ASP A 27 10.66 28.56 0.06
CA ASP A 27 10.98 28.87 1.46
C ASP A 27 11.34 27.61 2.25
N LEU A 28 10.58 26.52 2.07
CA LEU A 28 10.90 25.21 2.64
C LEU A 28 12.29 24.75 2.20
N VAL A 29 12.60 24.90 0.91
CA VAL A 29 13.85 24.42 0.32
C VAL A 29 15.03 25.24 0.85
N ALA A 30 14.88 26.56 0.96
CA ALA A 30 15.91 27.42 1.53
C ALA A 30 16.22 27.05 3.00
N ASP A 31 15.18 26.86 3.82
CA ASP A 31 15.35 26.38 5.19
C ASP A 31 15.97 24.96 5.24
N TYR A 32 15.63 24.09 4.28
CA TYR A 32 16.21 22.75 4.15
C TYR A 32 17.70 22.78 3.84
N LEU A 33 18.13 23.49 2.80
CA LEU A 33 19.55 23.59 2.42
C LEU A 33 20.40 24.18 3.55
N ALA A 34 19.89 25.23 4.22
CA ALA A 34 20.56 25.83 5.38
C ALA A 34 20.69 24.83 6.54
N ALA A 35 19.65 24.01 6.79
CA ALA A 35 19.69 22.98 7.82
C ALA A 35 20.67 21.86 7.50
N MET A 36 20.71 21.38 6.25
CA MET A 36 21.65 20.34 5.82
C MET A 36 23.10 20.81 5.98
N LYS A 37 23.39 22.06 5.58
CA LYS A 37 24.72 22.66 5.78
C LYS A 37 25.10 22.76 7.26
N ALA A 38 24.20 23.26 8.11
CA ALA A 38 24.43 23.40 9.55
C ALA A 38 24.58 22.03 10.25
N GLY A 39 23.85 21.03 9.76
CA GLY A 39 23.91 19.64 10.18
C GLY A 39 25.17 18.90 9.72
N ARG A 40 26.01 19.51 8.87
CA ARG A 40 27.20 18.89 8.26
C ARG A 40 26.86 17.69 7.37
N VAL A 41 25.72 17.73 6.69
CA VAL A 41 25.43 16.82 5.58
C VAL A 41 26.40 17.13 4.44
N ASP A 42 26.97 16.11 3.82
CA ASP A 42 27.97 16.25 2.77
C ASP A 42 27.31 16.43 1.39
N VAL A 43 26.23 15.68 1.15
CA VAL A 43 25.51 15.64 -0.13
C VAL A 43 24.01 15.78 0.10
N VAL A 44 23.35 16.63 -0.69
CA VAL A 44 21.89 16.63 -0.81
C VAL A 44 21.47 16.13 -2.18
N GLU A 45 20.67 15.09 -2.20
CA GLU A 45 20.01 14.61 -3.41
C GLU A 45 18.66 15.34 -3.57
N LEU A 46 18.66 16.36 -4.41
CA LEU A 46 17.51 17.26 -4.53
C LEU A 46 16.34 16.63 -5.28
N GLY A 47 16.59 15.65 -6.14
CA GLY A 47 15.51 15.12 -6.96
C GLY A 47 15.94 14.11 -8.00
N PHE A 48 14.99 13.84 -8.89
CA PHE A 48 15.22 13.05 -10.10
C PHE A 48 15.57 13.93 -11.29
N ARG A 49 16.07 13.30 -12.35
CA ARG A 49 16.00 13.77 -13.74
C ARG A 49 15.16 12.79 -14.56
N PHE A 50 13.84 12.90 -14.51
CA PHE A 50 12.98 12.05 -15.34
C PHE A 50 13.04 12.42 -16.81
N LEU A 51 13.14 11.41 -17.67
CA LEU A 51 13.02 11.58 -19.12
C LEU A 51 11.56 11.78 -19.54
N ALA A 52 10.65 11.00 -18.96
CA ALA A 52 9.23 11.08 -19.27
C ALA A 52 8.55 12.28 -18.57
N ASN A 53 7.87 13.11 -19.35
CA ASN A 53 7.01 14.19 -18.85
C ASN A 53 5.53 13.86 -19.09
N ARG A 54 4.87 13.32 -18.07
CA ARG A 54 3.45 12.97 -18.08
C ARG A 54 2.78 13.42 -16.78
N GLY A 55 1.71 14.19 -16.89
CA GLY A 55 1.05 14.82 -15.75
C GLY A 55 1.89 15.94 -15.13
N PHE A 56 1.34 16.63 -14.14
CA PHE A 56 2.10 17.64 -13.40
C PHE A 56 3.06 16.98 -12.41
N LYS A 57 4.34 17.32 -12.51
CA LYS A 57 5.36 17.08 -11.48
C LYS A 57 6.14 18.37 -11.27
N GLY A 58 6.50 18.65 -10.02
CA GLY A 58 7.24 19.84 -9.63
C GLY A 58 8.71 19.79 -10.05
N ALA A 59 9.44 20.86 -9.73
CA ALA A 59 10.81 21.07 -10.20
C ALA A 59 11.78 19.93 -9.81
N TYR A 60 11.59 19.32 -8.64
CA TYR A 60 12.47 18.26 -8.11
C TYR A 60 12.26 16.89 -8.78
N ALA A 61 11.28 16.75 -9.68
CA ALA A 61 11.18 15.56 -10.55
C ALA A 61 12.14 15.61 -11.74
N TYR A 62 12.62 16.82 -12.09
CA TYR A 62 13.45 17.06 -13.27
C TYR A 62 14.81 17.65 -12.93
N THR A 63 14.88 18.47 -11.87
CA THR A 63 16.11 19.03 -11.29
C THR A 63 17.09 19.53 -12.37
N THR A 64 16.58 20.36 -13.27
CA THR A 64 17.33 20.92 -14.40
C THR A 64 18.40 21.88 -13.89
N ASP A 65 19.50 22.08 -14.64
CA ASP A 65 20.53 23.01 -14.14
C ASP A 65 20.03 24.46 -14.15
N GLU A 66 19.11 24.84 -15.04
CA GLU A 66 18.46 26.16 -15.03
C GLU A 66 17.78 26.41 -13.68
N PHE A 67 17.00 25.43 -13.20
CA PHE A 67 16.33 25.53 -11.91
C PHE A 67 17.33 25.54 -10.75
N LEU A 68 18.37 24.71 -10.80
CA LEU A 68 19.41 24.69 -9.77
C LEU A 68 20.16 26.02 -9.65
N ASN A 69 20.38 26.72 -10.76
CA ASN A 69 21.02 28.03 -10.78
C ASN A 69 20.17 29.14 -10.11
N GLU A 70 18.88 28.91 -9.91
CA GLU A 70 17.98 29.82 -9.18
C GLU A 70 17.99 29.58 -7.66
N LEU A 71 18.57 28.46 -7.20
CA LEU A 71 18.64 28.11 -5.78
C LEU A 71 19.87 28.73 -5.11
N ASP A 72 19.68 29.22 -3.88
CA ASP A 72 20.79 29.63 -2.99
C ASP A 72 21.38 28.40 -2.31
N ILE A 73 22.33 27.75 -2.97
CA ILE A 73 22.97 26.52 -2.50
C ILE A 73 24.21 26.87 -1.66
N PRO A 74 24.27 26.49 -0.37
CA PRO A 74 25.40 26.81 0.49
C PRO A 74 26.73 26.22 -0.01
N ASP A 75 27.79 27.02 0.03
CA ASP A 75 29.13 26.57 -0.36
C ASP A 75 29.57 25.29 0.35
N GLY A 76 30.14 24.36 -0.41
CA GLY A 76 30.65 23.09 0.11
C GLY A 76 29.56 22.08 0.50
N LEU A 77 28.32 22.28 0.07
CA LEU A 77 27.28 21.24 0.04
C LEU A 77 27.21 20.67 -1.38
N ALA A 78 27.49 19.39 -1.56
CA ALA A 78 27.45 18.78 -2.88
C ALA A 78 26.01 18.45 -3.29
N ILE A 79 25.69 18.63 -4.58
CA ILE A 79 24.36 18.33 -5.12
C ILE A 79 24.36 17.01 -5.86
N GLY A 80 23.42 16.15 -5.49
CA GLY A 80 23.11 14.90 -6.16
C GLY A 80 21.77 14.93 -6.90
N VAL A 81 21.66 14.15 -7.96
CA VAL A 81 20.40 13.82 -8.63
C VAL A 81 20.33 12.33 -8.93
N MET A 82 19.12 11.80 -9.08
CA MET A 82 18.88 10.39 -9.41
C MET A 82 18.26 10.22 -10.80
N ILE A 83 18.65 9.15 -11.51
CA ILE A 83 18.01 8.67 -12.74
C ILE A 83 17.47 7.27 -12.48
N ASN A 84 16.32 6.93 -13.07
CA ASN A 84 15.83 5.55 -13.07
C ASN A 84 16.52 4.73 -14.17
N GLY A 85 16.92 3.49 -13.86
CA GLY A 85 17.50 2.56 -14.84
C GLY A 85 16.61 2.37 -16.06
N ALA A 86 15.29 2.31 -15.86
CA ALA A 86 14.31 2.22 -16.94
C ALA A 86 14.38 3.38 -17.96
N ASP A 87 14.79 4.59 -17.55
CA ASP A 87 14.94 5.72 -18.46
C ASP A 87 16.14 5.53 -19.42
N LEU A 88 17.09 4.65 -19.08
CA LEU A 88 18.24 4.29 -19.91
C LEU A 88 17.95 3.12 -20.87
N CYS A 89 16.84 2.41 -20.67
CA CYS A 89 16.45 1.22 -21.44
C CYS A 89 15.40 1.52 -22.52
N THR A 90 15.29 2.78 -22.94
CA THR A 90 14.30 3.23 -23.94
C THR A 90 14.84 3.14 -25.38
N GLU A 91 13.99 3.41 -26.36
CA GLU A 91 14.38 3.44 -27.78
C GLU A 91 15.46 4.49 -28.11
N LEU A 92 15.67 5.48 -27.24
CA LEU A 92 16.75 6.47 -27.38
C LEU A 92 18.14 5.88 -27.11
N GLY A 93 18.21 4.72 -26.45
CA GLY A 93 19.46 4.17 -25.91
C GLY A 93 20.02 5.00 -24.75
N VAL A 94 21.14 4.53 -24.20
CA VAL A 94 21.80 5.14 -23.04
C VAL A 94 22.29 6.54 -23.35
N GLU A 95 23.06 6.70 -24.44
CA GLU A 95 23.64 8.00 -24.81
C GLU A 95 22.58 9.05 -25.13
N GLY A 96 21.55 8.73 -25.94
CA GLY A 96 20.50 9.68 -26.29
C GLY A 96 19.66 10.12 -25.09
N ALA A 97 19.41 9.22 -24.14
CA ALA A 97 18.77 9.57 -22.87
C ALA A 97 19.67 10.52 -22.06
N LEU A 98 20.96 10.22 -21.91
CA LEU A 98 21.89 11.02 -21.13
C LEU A 98 22.18 12.39 -21.74
N GLU A 99 22.26 12.52 -23.06
CA GLU A 99 22.37 13.82 -23.75
C GLU A 99 21.20 14.74 -23.41
N THR A 100 20.00 14.16 -23.30
CA THR A 100 18.78 14.91 -22.93
C THR A 100 18.80 15.31 -21.45
N LEU A 101 19.21 14.39 -20.57
CA LEU A 101 19.17 14.60 -19.12
C LEU A 101 20.37 15.42 -18.59
N PHE A 102 21.51 15.39 -19.28
CA PHE A 102 22.78 16.03 -18.91
C PHE A 102 23.42 16.71 -20.12
N PRO A 103 22.81 17.78 -20.66
CA PRO A 103 23.33 18.48 -21.83
C PRO A 103 24.66 19.20 -21.60
N ARG A 104 25.08 19.36 -20.33
CA ARG A 104 26.32 20.03 -19.91
C ARG A 104 27.20 19.11 -19.07
N PRO A 105 28.54 19.27 -19.11
CA PRO A 105 29.45 18.57 -18.22
C PRO A 105 29.38 19.11 -16.78
N SER A 106 29.86 18.32 -15.82
CA SER A 106 29.87 18.63 -14.37
C SER A 106 30.56 19.95 -14.02
N ALA A 107 31.52 20.39 -14.84
CA ALA A 107 32.22 21.66 -14.65
C ALA A 107 31.32 22.91 -14.85
N GLU A 108 30.22 22.77 -15.57
CA GLU A 108 29.29 23.84 -15.94
C GLU A 108 27.95 23.78 -15.17
N THR A 109 27.82 22.84 -14.23
CA THR A 109 26.58 22.62 -13.48
C THR A 109 26.84 22.56 -11.97
N CYS A 110 25.76 22.70 -11.19
CA CYS A 110 25.83 22.51 -9.74
C CYS A 110 25.87 21.02 -9.33
N VAL A 111 25.45 20.12 -10.22
CA VAL A 111 25.35 18.68 -9.94
C VAL A 111 26.74 18.05 -9.93
N ARG A 112 27.06 17.33 -8.85
CA ARG A 112 28.34 16.62 -8.69
C ARG A 112 28.17 15.11 -8.66
N LEU A 113 27.06 14.65 -8.08
CA LEU A 113 26.74 13.23 -7.95
C LEU A 113 25.54 12.87 -8.82
N VAL A 114 25.67 11.81 -9.60
CA VAL A 114 24.55 11.20 -10.33
C VAL A 114 24.37 9.77 -9.85
N ARG A 115 23.18 9.45 -9.34
CA ARG A 115 22.83 8.12 -8.84
C ARG A 115 21.91 7.42 -9.83
N LEU A 116 22.26 6.19 -10.19
CA LEU A 116 21.50 5.35 -11.11
C LEU A 116 20.73 4.31 -10.30
N ALA A 117 19.43 4.51 -10.10
CA ALA A 117 18.58 3.55 -9.39
C ALA A 117 18.11 2.47 -10.36
N CYS A 118 18.62 1.25 -10.19
CA CYS A 118 18.42 0.18 -11.15
C CYS A 118 18.03 -1.15 -10.50
N HIS A 119 17.25 -1.93 -11.23
CA HIS A 119 17.11 -3.36 -11.01
C HIS A 119 18.30 -4.11 -11.62
N TYR A 120 18.53 -5.35 -11.19
CA TYR A 120 19.67 -6.16 -11.63
C TYR A 120 19.78 -6.31 -13.15
N HIS A 121 18.65 -6.42 -13.86
CA HIS A 121 18.63 -6.57 -15.32
C HIS A 121 18.98 -5.28 -16.09
N GLU A 122 18.99 -4.13 -15.42
CA GLU A 122 19.32 -2.81 -15.99
C GLU A 122 20.80 -2.44 -15.74
N LEU A 123 21.56 -3.29 -15.04
CA LEU A 123 22.97 -3.06 -14.73
C LEU A 123 23.86 -2.83 -15.96
N PRO A 124 23.72 -3.55 -17.09
CA PRO A 124 24.54 -3.29 -18.26
C PRO A 124 24.43 -1.83 -18.74
N GLN A 125 23.22 -1.30 -18.83
CA GLN A 125 22.95 0.09 -19.20
C GLN A 125 23.43 1.06 -18.13
N ALA A 126 23.32 0.70 -16.84
CA ALA A 126 23.84 1.53 -15.76
C ALA A 126 25.38 1.66 -15.79
N PHE A 127 26.10 0.60 -16.18
CA PHE A 127 27.55 0.64 -16.36
C PHE A 127 27.97 1.45 -17.60
N GLU A 128 27.25 1.32 -18.71
CA GLU A 128 27.46 2.17 -19.88
C GLU A 128 27.22 3.65 -19.54
N ALA A 129 26.13 3.94 -18.82
CA ALA A 129 25.82 5.29 -18.37
C ALA A 129 26.87 5.86 -17.41
N SER A 130 27.43 5.01 -16.53
CA SER A 130 28.45 5.46 -15.59
C SER A 130 29.73 5.91 -16.30
N GLN A 131 30.12 5.22 -17.37
CA GLN A 131 31.24 5.64 -18.21
C GLN A 131 30.98 7.00 -18.85
N TRP A 132 29.83 7.16 -19.51
CA TRP A 132 29.47 8.40 -20.20
C TRP A 132 29.41 9.61 -19.26
N LEU A 133 28.86 9.43 -18.05
CA LEU A 133 28.76 10.47 -17.02
C LEU A 133 30.13 10.80 -16.41
N ALA A 134 30.96 9.80 -16.15
CA ALA A 134 32.31 9.99 -15.63
C ALA A 134 33.21 10.74 -16.63
N ASP A 135 33.10 10.45 -17.92
CA ASP A 135 33.83 11.17 -18.99
C ASP A 135 33.47 12.67 -19.03
N ARG A 136 32.30 13.03 -18.50
CA ARG A 136 31.83 14.42 -18.35
C ARG A 136 32.07 15.01 -16.96
N GLY A 137 32.82 14.30 -16.12
CA GLY A 137 33.29 14.76 -14.80
C GLY A 137 32.28 14.61 -13.66
N TYR A 138 31.20 13.85 -13.86
CA TYR A 138 30.26 13.54 -12.77
C TYR A 138 30.79 12.39 -11.92
N GLN A 139 30.58 12.46 -10.60
CA GLN A 139 30.73 11.29 -9.74
C GLN A 139 29.48 10.42 -9.90
N VAL A 140 29.68 9.11 -10.10
CA VAL A 140 28.55 8.20 -10.36
C VAL A 140 28.37 7.20 -9.22
N GLY A 141 27.14 7.06 -8.76
CA GLY A 141 26.71 5.99 -7.87
C GLY A 141 25.74 5.04 -8.59
N ILE A 142 25.89 3.73 -8.37
CA ILE A 142 24.89 2.74 -8.82
C ILE A 142 24.12 2.25 -7.60
N ASN A 143 22.80 2.45 -7.61
CA ASN A 143 21.88 2.08 -6.55
C ASN A 143 21.11 0.82 -6.95
N LEU A 144 21.57 -0.34 -6.47
CA LEU A 144 20.89 -1.61 -6.70
C LEU A 144 19.68 -1.75 -5.76
N MET A 145 18.49 -1.78 -6.35
CA MET A 145 17.23 -2.00 -5.64
C MET A 145 17.01 -3.49 -5.33
N GLN A 146 16.20 -3.79 -4.31
CA GLN A 146 15.80 -5.15 -3.93
C GLN A 146 16.97 -6.09 -3.63
N ILE A 147 17.98 -5.58 -2.91
CA ILE A 147 19.21 -6.34 -2.63
C ILE A 147 18.95 -7.65 -1.87
N SER A 148 17.92 -7.69 -1.03
CA SER A 148 17.51 -8.88 -0.25
C SER A 148 17.17 -10.09 -1.12
N ASP A 149 16.83 -9.87 -2.39
CA ASP A 149 16.47 -10.90 -3.36
C ASP A 149 17.63 -11.32 -4.26
N ARG A 150 18.86 -10.87 -3.98
CA ARG A 150 20.03 -11.18 -4.79
C ARG A 150 20.84 -12.31 -4.17
N SER A 151 21.35 -13.19 -5.03
CA SER A 151 22.30 -14.22 -4.60
C SER A 151 23.69 -13.62 -4.36
N ARG A 152 24.53 -14.36 -3.65
CA ARG A 152 25.94 -13.99 -3.45
C ARG A 152 26.64 -13.82 -4.79
N GLU A 153 26.41 -14.72 -5.73
CA GLU A 153 27.03 -14.71 -7.06
C GLU A 153 26.63 -13.48 -7.86
N GLU A 154 25.37 -13.06 -7.79
CA GLU A 154 24.87 -11.83 -8.41
C GLU A 154 25.55 -10.58 -7.82
N ILE A 155 25.66 -10.49 -6.49
CA ILE A 155 26.30 -9.36 -5.80
C ILE A 155 27.81 -9.33 -6.09
N GLU A 156 28.49 -10.48 -6.07
CA GLU A 156 29.91 -10.55 -6.42
C GLU A 156 30.15 -10.23 -7.91
N SER A 157 29.21 -10.59 -8.79
CA SER A 157 29.28 -10.22 -10.21
C SER A 157 29.15 -8.71 -10.40
N LEU A 158 28.24 -8.07 -9.66
CA LEU A 158 28.12 -6.62 -9.66
C LEU A 158 29.42 -5.95 -9.19
N GLY A 159 30.03 -6.45 -8.11
CA GLY A 159 31.28 -5.90 -7.59
C GLY A 159 32.48 -6.03 -8.55
N ARG A 160 32.57 -7.15 -9.29
CA ARG A 160 33.55 -7.33 -10.36
C ARG A 160 33.34 -6.34 -11.51
N ALA A 161 32.10 -6.23 -12.02
CA ALA A 161 31.78 -5.30 -13.08
C ALA A 161 32.06 -3.84 -12.66
N ALA A 162 31.76 -3.49 -11.42
CA ALA A 162 32.07 -2.17 -10.88
C ALA A 162 33.58 -1.89 -10.83
N SER A 163 34.40 -2.89 -10.50
CA SER A 163 35.87 -2.80 -10.48
C SER A 163 36.48 -2.50 -11.86
N GLU A 164 35.75 -2.78 -12.93
CA GLU A 164 36.15 -2.52 -14.32
C GLU A 164 35.52 -1.24 -14.90
N SER A 165 34.82 -0.46 -14.07
CA SER A 165 34.06 0.74 -14.46
C SER A 165 34.47 1.96 -13.64
N PRO A 166 34.13 3.20 -14.05
CA PRO A 166 34.44 4.41 -13.29
C PRO A 166 33.44 4.70 -12.16
N VAL A 167 32.64 3.71 -11.75
CA VAL A 167 31.67 3.86 -10.65
C VAL A 167 32.39 4.28 -9.37
N GLY A 168 31.95 5.41 -8.80
CA GLY A 168 32.54 5.96 -7.58
C GLY A 168 32.02 5.29 -6.31
N VAL A 169 30.77 4.81 -6.32
CA VAL A 169 30.13 4.19 -5.17
C VAL A 169 29.05 3.19 -5.60
N LEU A 170 29.06 2.00 -4.99
CA LEU A 170 27.97 1.04 -5.11
C LEU A 170 27.04 1.17 -3.89
N TYR A 171 25.77 1.40 -4.15
CA TYR A 171 24.72 1.42 -3.14
C TYR A 171 23.88 0.15 -3.20
N PHE A 172 23.52 -0.36 -2.02
CA PHE A 172 22.46 -1.34 -1.89
C PHE A 172 21.29 -0.77 -1.10
N ALA A 173 20.08 -1.04 -1.58
CA ALA A 173 18.84 -0.55 -0.98
C ALA A 173 18.01 -1.68 -0.38
N ASP A 174 17.59 -1.50 0.88
CA ASP A 174 16.58 -2.34 1.53
C ASP A 174 15.18 -1.94 1.04
N SER A 175 14.92 -2.12 -0.25
CA SER A 175 13.72 -1.58 -0.93
C SER A 175 12.38 -2.07 -0.36
N MET A 176 12.39 -3.19 0.40
CA MET A 176 11.20 -3.71 1.08
C MET A 176 11.18 -3.37 2.58
N GLY A 177 12.27 -2.81 3.13
CA GLY A 177 12.44 -2.53 4.56
C GLY A 177 12.43 -3.77 5.44
N GLY A 178 12.84 -4.91 4.88
CA GLY A 178 12.77 -6.22 5.51
C GLY A 178 14.10 -6.75 6.03
N MET A 179 15.21 -6.05 5.76
CA MET A 179 16.53 -6.51 6.16
C MET A 179 16.75 -6.35 7.66
N THR A 180 17.45 -7.31 8.24
CA THR A 180 17.99 -7.20 9.60
C THR A 180 19.44 -6.72 9.58
N PRO A 181 20.03 -6.29 10.72
CA PRO A 181 21.44 -5.95 10.79
C PRO A 181 22.37 -7.09 10.33
N SER A 182 21.99 -8.34 10.57
CA SER A 182 22.74 -9.51 10.08
C SER A 182 22.69 -9.65 8.56
N ASP A 183 21.58 -9.30 7.92
CA ASP A 183 21.46 -9.30 6.46
C ASP A 183 22.32 -8.20 5.84
N VAL A 184 22.35 -7.01 6.46
CA VAL A 184 23.23 -5.92 6.05
C VAL A 184 24.69 -6.37 6.07
N ALA A 185 25.15 -6.94 7.18
CA ALA A 185 26.53 -7.41 7.30
C ALA A 185 26.89 -8.45 6.24
N ARG A 186 25.98 -9.40 5.98
CA ARG A 186 26.14 -10.42 4.95
C ARG A 186 26.23 -9.83 3.54
N VAL A 187 25.39 -8.86 3.21
CA VAL A 187 25.44 -8.16 1.91
C VAL A 187 26.78 -7.42 1.74
N VAL A 188 27.24 -6.74 2.79
CA VAL A 188 28.54 -6.04 2.76
C VAL A 188 29.68 -7.04 2.57
N GLU A 189 29.67 -8.18 3.29
CA GLU A 189 30.65 -9.26 3.11
C GLU A 189 30.73 -9.71 1.64
N TRP A 190 29.58 -9.94 1.00
CA TRP A 190 29.52 -10.39 -0.39
C TRP A 190 30.07 -9.33 -1.36
N PHE A 191 29.73 -8.06 -1.17
CA PHE A 191 30.35 -6.99 -1.96
C PHE A 191 31.87 -6.97 -1.77
N ARG A 192 32.35 -7.05 -0.53
CA ARG A 192 33.79 -7.00 -0.22
C ARG A 192 34.58 -8.18 -0.78
N GLY A 193 33.92 -9.28 -1.13
CA GLY A 193 34.54 -10.39 -1.89
C GLY A 193 34.99 -10.01 -3.30
N SER A 194 34.50 -8.91 -3.87
CA SER A 194 34.74 -8.53 -5.27
C SER A 194 34.89 -7.03 -5.53
N TRP A 195 34.60 -6.17 -4.54
CA TRP A 195 34.61 -4.70 -4.65
C TRP A 195 35.36 -4.06 -3.47
N SER A 196 36.40 -3.29 -3.80
CA SER A 196 37.24 -2.57 -2.83
C SER A 196 36.91 -1.07 -2.73
N GLY A 197 36.07 -0.55 -3.62
CA GLY A 197 35.69 0.87 -3.62
C GLY A 197 34.66 1.22 -2.54
N GLU A 198 34.05 2.40 -2.67
CA GLU A 198 33.08 2.90 -1.69
C GLU A 198 31.77 2.11 -1.78
N LEU A 199 31.18 1.85 -0.61
CA LEU A 199 29.85 1.29 -0.48
C LEU A 199 28.93 2.32 0.16
N GLY A 200 27.69 2.35 -0.31
CA GLY A 200 26.61 3.11 0.27
C GLY A 200 25.41 2.26 0.64
N ILE A 201 24.61 2.74 1.58
CA ILE A 201 23.40 2.06 2.03
C ILE A 201 22.20 3.02 2.01
N HIS A 202 21.06 2.51 1.55
CA HIS A 202 19.76 3.18 1.60
C HIS A 202 18.75 2.26 2.30
N THR A 203 18.30 2.65 3.50
CA THR A 203 17.42 1.84 4.34
C THR A 203 16.01 2.40 4.40
N HIS A 204 15.02 1.52 4.31
CA HIS A 204 13.63 1.82 4.57
C HIS A 204 13.22 1.38 5.98
N ASP A 205 12.25 2.09 6.58
CA ASP A 205 11.90 1.93 7.99
C ASP A 205 10.67 1.05 8.23
N ASN A 206 10.32 0.15 7.29
CA ASN A 206 9.13 -0.72 7.40
C ASN A 206 9.07 -1.45 8.74
N MET A 207 10.17 -2.04 9.17
CA MET A 207 10.27 -2.80 10.42
C MET A 207 10.85 -1.98 11.59
N GLY A 208 11.04 -0.67 11.43
CA GLY A 208 11.66 0.19 12.45
C GLY A 208 13.18 -0.04 12.62
N LEU A 209 13.83 -0.59 11.60
CA LEU A 209 15.25 -1.00 11.64
C LEU A 209 16.16 -0.10 10.78
N ALA A 210 15.65 0.98 10.18
CA ALA A 210 16.42 1.73 9.19
C ALA A 210 17.73 2.29 9.76
N LEU A 211 17.66 2.97 10.91
CA LEU A 211 18.85 3.50 11.58
C LEU A 211 19.79 2.37 12.04
N SER A 212 19.26 1.31 12.63
CA SER A 212 20.07 0.16 13.10
C SER A 212 20.82 -0.51 11.96
N ASN A 213 20.18 -0.64 10.79
CA ASN A 213 20.78 -1.20 9.58
C ASN A 213 21.87 -0.26 9.03
N THR A 214 21.62 1.06 9.03
CA THR A 214 22.61 2.06 8.62
C THR A 214 23.85 2.03 9.53
N LEU A 215 23.68 2.00 10.84
CA LEU A 215 24.80 1.93 11.79
C LEU A 215 25.56 0.61 11.69
N ARG A 216 24.86 -0.52 11.50
CA ARG A 216 25.52 -1.79 11.25
C ARG A 216 26.36 -1.75 9.97
N ALA A 217 25.87 -1.11 8.91
CA ALA A 217 26.66 -0.93 7.69
C ALA A 217 27.97 -0.16 7.94
N VAL A 218 27.93 0.88 8.78
CA VAL A 218 29.14 1.64 9.20
C VAL A 218 30.14 0.74 9.90
N GLU A 219 29.69 -0.13 10.81
CA GLU A 219 30.57 -1.11 11.50
C GLU A 219 31.29 -2.04 10.52
N GLU A 220 30.63 -2.39 9.41
CA GLU A 220 31.16 -3.23 8.34
C GLU A 220 31.97 -2.44 7.28
N GLY A 221 32.17 -1.13 7.50
CA GLY A 221 32.99 -0.27 6.64
C GLY A 221 32.27 0.32 5.42
N VAL A 222 30.95 0.43 5.46
CA VAL A 222 30.18 1.26 4.51
C VAL A 222 30.38 2.73 4.85
N THR A 223 30.58 3.56 3.83
CA THR A 223 31.03 4.95 3.98
C THR A 223 30.04 5.96 3.43
N TRP A 224 28.97 5.55 2.76
CA TRP A 224 27.93 6.46 2.29
C TRP A 224 26.58 6.10 2.90
N LEU A 225 25.98 7.05 3.62
CA LEU A 225 24.80 6.80 4.44
C LEU A 225 23.66 7.71 3.99
N ASP A 226 22.60 7.13 3.45
CA ASP A 226 21.40 7.87 3.09
C ASP A 226 20.49 8.10 4.31
N SER A 227 19.85 9.26 4.35
CA SER A 227 18.79 9.58 5.29
C SER A 227 17.81 10.61 4.72
N THR A 228 16.67 10.79 5.40
CA THR A 228 15.72 11.87 5.10
C THR A 228 15.14 12.50 6.37
N VAL A 229 14.80 13.79 6.30
CA VAL A 229 14.25 14.57 7.41
C VAL A 229 12.94 13.95 7.88
N THR A 230 12.83 13.63 9.17
CA THR A 230 11.68 12.90 9.78
C THR A 230 11.39 11.52 9.20
N GLY A 231 12.33 10.97 8.43
CA GLY A 231 12.17 9.74 7.65
C GLY A 231 11.24 9.91 6.45
N MET A 232 11.04 11.13 5.94
CA MET A 232 10.15 11.35 4.79
C MET A 232 10.59 10.55 3.57
N GLY A 233 9.69 9.72 3.06
CA GLY A 233 9.95 8.77 1.99
C GLY A 233 8.71 7.93 1.74
N ARG A 234 8.67 7.18 0.64
CA ARG A 234 7.51 6.36 0.27
C ARG A 234 7.10 5.44 1.42
N GLY A 235 5.79 5.38 1.71
CA GLY A 235 5.19 4.55 2.76
C GLY A 235 5.82 4.72 4.15
N PRO A 236 6.56 3.71 4.65
CA PRO A 236 7.09 3.73 6.02
C PRO A 236 8.26 4.69 6.24
N GLY A 237 8.84 5.22 5.16
CA GLY A 237 9.93 6.17 5.24
C GLY A 237 11.32 5.55 5.23
N ASN A 238 12.32 6.36 5.59
CA ASN A 238 13.75 6.02 5.58
C ASN A 238 14.39 6.24 6.95
N ALA A 239 15.68 5.92 7.06
CA ALA A 239 16.50 6.37 8.19
C ALA A 239 16.39 7.89 8.35
N ARG A 240 16.19 8.36 9.57
CA ARG A 240 15.90 9.78 9.83
C ARG A 240 17.18 10.59 9.93
N THR A 241 17.24 11.71 9.21
CA THR A 241 18.41 12.59 9.19
C THR A 241 18.73 13.12 10.59
N GLU A 242 17.73 13.51 11.37
CA GLU A 242 17.95 14.03 12.72
C GLU A 242 18.60 12.99 13.65
N GLU A 243 18.26 11.71 13.49
CA GLU A 243 18.83 10.62 14.29
C GLU A 243 20.23 10.25 13.80
N LEU A 244 20.40 10.14 12.48
CA LEU A 244 21.71 9.82 11.89
C LEU A 244 22.75 10.91 12.17
N LEU A 245 22.38 12.19 12.15
CA LEU A 245 23.29 13.29 12.48
C LEU A 245 23.71 13.27 13.95
N ILE A 246 22.82 12.87 14.87
CA ILE A 246 23.17 12.71 16.30
C ILE A 246 24.24 11.61 16.45
N GLU A 247 24.05 10.47 15.78
CA GLU A 247 25.02 9.37 15.79
C GLU A 247 26.33 9.72 15.09
N ALA A 248 26.24 10.48 13.99
CA ALA A 248 27.40 10.91 13.21
C ALA A 248 28.40 11.75 14.00
N ALA A 249 28.00 12.41 15.09
CA ALA A 249 28.93 13.11 15.97
C ALA A 249 29.99 12.15 16.55
N SER A 250 29.57 10.95 16.94
CA SER A 250 30.45 9.88 17.43
C SER A 250 31.32 9.28 16.33
N LEU A 251 30.80 9.23 15.10
CA LEU A 251 31.49 8.64 13.94
C LEU A 251 32.53 9.57 13.29
N THR A 252 32.24 10.87 13.25
CA THR A 252 33.04 11.88 12.54
C THR A 252 33.92 12.73 13.46
N GLY A 253 33.67 12.68 14.77
CA GLY A 253 34.32 13.53 15.77
C GLY A 253 33.91 15.00 15.71
N LYS A 254 32.88 15.36 14.93
CA LYS A 254 32.38 16.73 14.78
C LYS A 254 30.89 16.79 15.08
N ALA A 255 30.53 17.57 16.10
CA ALA A 255 29.12 17.78 16.43
C ALA A 255 28.39 18.59 15.33
N PRO A 256 27.19 18.18 14.90
CA PRO A 256 26.34 18.97 14.01
C PRO A 256 25.64 20.10 14.79
N ASN A 257 25.26 21.17 14.09
CA ASN A 257 24.32 22.15 14.65
C ASN A 257 22.89 21.76 14.26
N LEU A 258 22.16 21.17 15.21
CA LEU A 258 20.80 20.67 14.97
C LEU A 258 19.71 21.75 15.06
N VAL A 259 20.02 22.96 15.53
CA VAL A 259 18.99 24.00 15.74
C VAL A 259 18.22 24.34 14.45
N PRO A 260 18.88 24.56 13.29
CA PRO A 260 18.17 24.79 12.04
C PRO A 260 17.32 23.60 11.60
N LEU A 261 17.81 22.36 11.79
CA LEU A 261 17.06 21.15 11.47
C LEU A 261 15.80 21.02 12.33
N MET A 262 15.89 21.28 13.63
CA MET A 262 14.71 21.26 14.52
C MET A 262 13.69 22.35 14.15
N LYS A 263 14.17 23.53 13.70
CA LYS A 263 13.29 24.60 13.17
C LYS A 263 12.59 24.14 11.89
N LEU A 264 13.33 23.56 10.94
CA LEU A 264 12.82 23.00 9.69
C LEU A 264 11.76 21.94 9.93
N ILE A 265 12.02 20.99 10.85
CA ILE A 265 11.06 19.96 11.24
C ILE A 265 9.78 20.60 11.80
N ARG A 266 9.91 21.52 12.76
CA ARG A 266 8.74 22.15 13.39
C ARG A 266 7.88 22.95 12.40
N GLN A 267 8.51 23.66 11.46
CA GLN A 267 7.81 24.57 10.56
C GLN A 267 7.23 23.87 9.34
N HIS A 268 7.94 22.88 8.79
CA HIS A 268 7.63 22.31 7.48
C HIS A 268 7.32 20.81 7.56
N PHE A 269 8.29 20.00 7.99
CA PHE A 269 8.18 18.54 7.87
C PHE A 269 7.26 17.90 8.91
N GLY A 270 7.10 18.49 10.09
CA GLY A 270 6.13 18.06 11.11
C GLY A 270 4.68 18.20 10.60
N PRO A 271 4.27 19.39 10.15
CA PRO A 271 2.96 19.57 9.50
C PRO A 271 2.74 18.68 8.28
N LEU A 272 3.75 18.52 7.42
CA LEU A 272 3.66 17.62 6.27
C LEU A 272 3.49 16.15 6.71
N LYS A 273 4.19 15.70 7.76
CA LYS A 273 4.06 14.34 8.31
C LYS A 273 2.66 14.08 8.84
N ILE A 274 2.07 15.05 9.53
CA ILE A 274 0.68 14.96 10.00
C ILE A 274 -0.29 14.87 8.81
N ARG A 275 -0.05 15.66 7.75
CA ARG A 275 -0.92 15.70 6.56
C ARG A 275 -0.86 14.40 5.74
N HIS A 276 0.34 13.87 5.53
CA HIS A 276 0.57 12.77 4.59
C HIS A 276 0.75 11.40 5.27
N GLY A 277 0.98 11.38 6.59
CA GLY A 277 0.96 10.16 7.39
C GLY A 277 2.10 9.17 7.14
N TRP A 278 3.24 9.60 6.58
CA TRP A 278 4.36 8.68 6.38
C TRP A 278 4.95 8.19 7.69
N GLY A 279 5.43 6.95 7.67
CA GLY A 279 5.95 6.26 8.86
C GLY A 279 5.45 4.82 8.95
N THR A 280 6.21 4.00 9.67
CA THR A 280 5.83 2.60 9.91
C THR A 280 4.52 2.47 10.68
N ASN A 281 3.80 1.40 10.38
CA ASN A 281 2.61 0.92 11.08
C ASN A 281 2.56 -0.62 10.95
N PRO A 282 1.62 -1.33 11.61
CA PRO A 282 1.56 -2.79 11.54
C PRO A 282 1.48 -3.36 10.12
N TYR A 283 0.80 -2.70 9.19
CA TYR A 283 0.68 -3.14 7.79
C TYR A 283 2.00 -3.01 7.03
N TYR A 284 2.72 -1.91 7.21
CA TYR A 284 4.07 -1.75 6.65
C TYR A 284 5.06 -2.73 7.27
N PHE A 285 4.93 -3.04 8.56
CA PHE A 285 5.74 -4.05 9.22
C PHE A 285 5.51 -5.44 8.59
N LEU A 286 4.25 -5.83 8.38
CA LEU A 286 3.91 -7.07 7.69
C LEU A 286 4.45 -7.08 6.26
N ALA A 287 4.32 -5.96 5.54
CA ALA A 287 4.85 -5.84 4.19
C ALA A 287 6.38 -6.04 4.16
N GLY A 288 7.13 -5.42 5.08
CA GLY A 288 8.56 -5.64 5.21
C GLY A 288 8.91 -7.08 5.54
N LYS A 289 8.19 -7.69 6.49
CA LYS A 289 8.37 -9.10 6.90
C LYS A 289 8.12 -10.09 5.75
N TYR A 290 7.18 -9.80 4.86
CA TYR A 290 6.80 -10.67 3.75
C TYR A 290 7.42 -10.28 2.40
N GLY A 291 8.26 -9.23 2.35
CA GLY A 291 8.85 -8.75 1.10
C GLY A 291 7.84 -8.17 0.11
N ILE A 292 6.77 -7.55 0.62
CA ILE A 292 5.72 -6.90 -0.18
C ILE A 292 6.09 -5.44 -0.39
N HIS A 293 5.91 -4.96 -1.62
CA HIS A 293 6.22 -3.60 -2.00
C HIS A 293 5.37 -2.58 -1.22
N PRO A 294 5.96 -1.55 -0.59
CA PRO A 294 5.26 -0.65 0.33
C PRO A 294 4.13 0.14 -0.32
N THR A 295 4.18 0.38 -1.64
CA THR A 295 3.10 1.05 -2.38
C THR A 295 1.76 0.32 -2.26
N TYR A 296 1.72 -1.01 -2.13
CA TYR A 296 0.43 -1.71 -1.92
C TYR A 296 -0.27 -1.19 -0.66
N ILE A 297 0.47 -1.10 0.45
CA ILE A 297 -0.06 -0.60 1.72
C ILE A 297 -0.42 0.88 1.62
N GLN A 298 0.43 1.68 0.97
CA GLN A 298 0.19 3.11 0.80
C GLN A 298 -1.10 3.41 0.01
N GLU A 299 -1.34 2.68 -1.08
CA GLU A 299 -2.56 2.84 -1.88
C GLU A 299 -3.80 2.40 -1.08
N MET A 300 -3.74 1.26 -0.37
CA MET A 300 -4.87 0.80 0.43
C MET A 300 -5.20 1.75 1.59
N LEU A 301 -4.19 2.29 2.29
CA LEU A 301 -4.41 3.27 3.36
C LEU A 301 -4.94 4.61 2.85
N GLY A 302 -4.64 4.97 1.61
CA GLY A 302 -5.14 6.18 0.95
C GLY A 302 -6.55 6.05 0.40
N ASP A 303 -7.09 4.83 0.33
CA ASP A 303 -8.36 4.51 -0.31
C ASP A 303 -9.40 4.06 0.72
N ALA A 304 -10.40 4.91 0.95
CA ALA A 304 -11.47 4.67 1.93
C ALA A 304 -12.34 3.43 1.65
N ARG A 305 -12.15 2.75 0.50
CA ARG A 305 -12.81 1.49 0.17
C ARG A 305 -12.20 0.29 0.89
N TYR A 306 -10.96 0.39 1.36
CA TYR A 306 -10.29 -0.67 2.11
C TYR A 306 -10.47 -0.43 3.60
N ASP A 307 -11.03 -1.41 4.31
CA ASP A 307 -10.97 -1.43 5.77
C ASP A 307 -9.75 -2.22 6.29
N GLU A 308 -9.61 -2.30 7.62
CA GLU A 308 -8.46 -2.95 8.24
C GLU A 308 -8.35 -4.44 7.90
N GLU A 309 -9.49 -5.12 7.73
CA GLU A 309 -9.54 -6.54 7.42
C GLU A 309 -9.20 -6.79 5.95
N ASP A 310 -9.69 -5.92 5.06
CA ASP A 310 -9.35 -5.95 3.63
C ASP A 310 -7.84 -5.81 3.43
N ILE A 311 -7.20 -4.86 4.12
CA ILE A 311 -5.75 -4.64 4.05
C ILE A 311 -5.00 -5.90 4.47
N LEU A 312 -5.38 -6.51 5.59
CA LEU A 312 -4.71 -7.71 6.12
C LEU A 312 -4.85 -8.90 5.17
N ALA A 313 -6.02 -9.10 4.57
CA ALA A 313 -6.24 -10.19 3.64
C ALA A 313 -5.48 -9.99 2.32
N VAL A 314 -5.41 -8.76 1.80
CA VAL A 314 -4.58 -8.45 0.62
C VAL A 314 -3.11 -8.70 0.93
N ILE A 315 -2.63 -8.33 2.12
CA ILE A 315 -1.25 -8.64 2.56
C ILE A 315 -1.02 -10.15 2.56
N GLU A 316 -1.95 -10.93 3.11
CA GLU A 316 -1.82 -12.39 3.19
C GLU A 316 -1.82 -13.04 1.79
N HIS A 317 -2.63 -12.54 0.87
CA HIS A 317 -2.61 -12.96 -0.53
C HIS A 317 -1.28 -12.60 -1.23
N LEU A 318 -0.79 -11.38 -1.04
CA LEU A 318 0.49 -10.93 -1.61
C LEU A 318 1.69 -11.68 -1.02
N ARG A 319 1.56 -12.19 0.21
CA ARG A 319 2.56 -13.07 0.83
C ARG A 319 2.70 -14.39 0.07
N THR A 320 1.61 -14.96 -0.44
CA THR A 320 1.63 -16.25 -1.16
C THR A 320 1.90 -16.11 -2.64
N GLU A 321 1.23 -15.17 -3.33
CA GLU A 321 1.34 -14.99 -4.79
C GLU A 321 2.53 -14.12 -5.21
N GLY A 322 3.10 -13.35 -4.27
CA GLY A 322 4.22 -12.45 -4.50
C GLY A 322 3.79 -11.00 -4.73
N GLY A 323 4.26 -10.11 -3.84
CA GLY A 323 3.96 -8.67 -3.86
C GLY A 323 5.16 -7.77 -4.13
N LYS A 324 6.23 -8.29 -4.74
CA LYS A 324 7.54 -7.60 -4.81
C LYS A 324 7.58 -6.38 -5.75
N LYS A 325 6.73 -6.37 -6.77
CA LYS A 325 6.53 -5.23 -7.67
C LYS A 325 5.08 -4.77 -7.54
N PHE A 326 4.89 -3.46 -7.43
CA PHE A 326 3.55 -2.89 -7.40
C PHE A 326 2.84 -3.05 -8.76
N SER A 327 1.59 -3.52 -8.70
CA SER A 327 0.68 -3.62 -9.85
C SER A 327 -0.74 -3.34 -9.37
N PHE A 328 -1.44 -2.44 -10.08
CA PHE A 328 -2.86 -2.20 -9.83
C PHE A 328 -3.70 -3.46 -10.06
N ASP A 329 -3.30 -4.33 -10.99
CA ASP A 329 -4.00 -5.59 -11.27
C ASP A 329 -3.96 -6.51 -10.04
N ASN A 330 -2.80 -6.62 -9.38
CA ASN A 330 -2.61 -7.43 -8.18
C ASN A 330 -3.38 -6.84 -6.98
N LEU A 331 -3.46 -5.51 -6.88
CA LEU A 331 -4.27 -4.83 -5.86
C LEU A 331 -5.77 -5.05 -6.08
N SER A 332 -6.19 -5.20 -7.34
CA SER A 332 -7.56 -5.52 -7.75
C SER A 332 -7.88 -7.02 -7.77
N ALA A 333 -6.95 -7.89 -7.38
CA ALA A 333 -7.15 -9.35 -7.42
C ALA A 333 -8.32 -9.79 -6.52
N ALA A 334 -8.61 -9.06 -5.44
CA ALA A 334 -9.80 -9.27 -4.62
C ALA A 334 -11.13 -9.03 -5.39
N GLN A 335 -11.13 -8.16 -6.41
CA GLN A 335 -12.27 -7.94 -7.31
C GLN A 335 -12.31 -8.95 -8.47
N HIS A 336 -11.24 -9.72 -8.68
CA HIS A 336 -11.14 -10.70 -9.76
C HIS A 336 -11.73 -12.08 -9.41
N TYR A 337 -12.01 -12.36 -8.13
CA TYR A 337 -12.50 -13.68 -7.69
C TYR A 337 -13.79 -14.13 -8.40
N TYR A 338 -14.65 -13.19 -8.82
CA TYR A 338 -15.92 -13.50 -9.50
C TYR A 338 -15.93 -13.15 -11.00
N ARG A 339 -14.76 -13.05 -11.65
CA ARG A 339 -14.71 -12.89 -13.12
C ARG A 339 -15.00 -14.22 -13.83
N GLY A 340 -16.07 -14.23 -14.62
CA GLY A 340 -16.50 -15.37 -15.42
C GLY A 340 -18.02 -15.43 -15.52
N THR A 341 -18.55 -16.47 -16.18
CA THR A 341 -20.00 -16.70 -16.17
C THR A 341 -20.42 -17.10 -14.74
N PRO A 342 -21.26 -16.30 -14.06
CA PRO A 342 -21.70 -16.63 -12.71
C PRO A 342 -22.48 -17.95 -12.71
N HIS A 343 -22.22 -18.77 -11.71
CA HIS A 343 -22.86 -20.08 -11.56
C HIS A 343 -22.89 -20.51 -10.09
N GLY A 344 -23.93 -21.24 -9.73
CA GLY A 344 -24.09 -21.88 -8.44
C GLY A 344 -24.89 -23.17 -8.60
N ARG A 345 -24.95 -23.96 -7.53
CA ARG A 345 -25.59 -25.29 -7.51
C ARG A 345 -26.87 -25.33 -6.68
N TRP A 346 -27.13 -24.29 -5.88
CA TRP A 346 -28.27 -24.21 -4.98
C TRP A 346 -29.23 -23.11 -5.40
N SER A 347 -30.53 -23.37 -5.28
CA SER A 347 -31.57 -22.37 -5.57
C SER A 347 -32.13 -21.75 -4.30
N PRO A 348 -32.09 -20.40 -4.16
CA PRO A 348 -32.69 -19.72 -3.02
C PRO A 348 -34.19 -19.95 -2.83
N ALA A 349 -34.90 -20.39 -3.88
CA ALA A 349 -36.32 -20.73 -3.80
C ALA A 349 -36.59 -21.87 -2.80
N GLU A 350 -35.64 -22.79 -2.64
CA GLU A 350 -35.73 -23.90 -1.68
C GLU A 350 -35.87 -23.43 -0.23
N ALA A 351 -35.33 -22.25 0.11
CA ALA A 351 -35.38 -21.68 1.45
C ALA A 351 -36.42 -20.56 1.61
N PHE A 352 -36.61 -19.72 0.58
CA PHE A 352 -37.30 -18.44 0.73
C PHE A 352 -38.68 -18.37 0.06
N GLU A 353 -39.06 -19.33 -0.79
CA GLU A 353 -40.26 -19.22 -1.61
C GLU A 353 -41.53 -19.06 -0.77
N GLY A 354 -42.23 -17.92 -0.97
CA GLY A 354 -43.45 -17.59 -0.24
C GLY A 354 -43.26 -17.32 1.26
N ARG A 355 -42.02 -17.24 1.76
CA ARG A 355 -41.71 -17.01 3.18
C ARG A 355 -41.49 -15.53 3.48
N GLU A 356 -41.76 -15.12 4.72
CA GLU A 356 -41.23 -13.86 5.25
C GLU A 356 -39.76 -14.08 5.63
N VAL A 357 -38.86 -13.19 5.20
CA VAL A 357 -37.43 -13.24 5.50
C VAL A 357 -37.04 -12.03 6.35
N LEU A 358 -36.25 -12.25 7.40
CA LEU A 358 -35.63 -11.21 8.23
C LEU A 358 -34.11 -11.23 8.03
N ILE A 359 -33.58 -10.16 7.44
CA ILE A 359 -32.14 -9.94 7.27
C ILE A 359 -31.59 -9.17 8.48
N LEU A 360 -30.56 -9.72 9.11
CA LEU A 360 -29.88 -9.11 10.25
C LEU A 360 -28.52 -8.56 9.84
N GLY A 361 -28.40 -7.23 9.82
CA GLY A 361 -27.14 -6.50 9.66
C GLY A 361 -26.36 -6.36 10.95
N ALA A 362 -25.18 -5.75 10.86
CA ALA A 362 -24.26 -5.58 11.99
C ALA A 362 -24.55 -4.35 12.86
N GLY A 363 -25.51 -3.51 12.48
CA GLY A 363 -25.81 -2.26 13.16
C GLY A 363 -26.33 -2.44 14.58
N ASP A 364 -26.05 -1.43 15.41
CA ASP A 364 -26.44 -1.35 16.82
C ASP A 364 -27.94 -1.50 17.05
N GLY A 365 -28.77 -1.24 16.03
CA GLY A 365 -30.21 -1.47 16.08
C GLY A 365 -30.58 -2.91 16.44
N VAL A 366 -29.82 -3.91 15.99
CA VAL A 366 -30.07 -5.33 16.36
C VAL A 366 -29.86 -5.55 17.84
N ARG A 367 -28.74 -5.04 18.39
CA ARG A 367 -28.43 -5.17 19.82
C ARG A 367 -29.43 -4.39 20.68
N SER A 368 -29.77 -3.18 20.26
CA SER A 368 -30.68 -2.27 20.98
C SER A 368 -32.11 -2.79 21.04
N HIS A 369 -32.56 -3.49 20.00
CA HIS A 369 -33.91 -4.04 19.89
C HIS A 369 -33.97 -5.57 20.04
N ARG A 370 -32.89 -6.22 20.52
CA ARG A 370 -32.75 -7.68 20.62
C ARG A 370 -34.00 -8.37 21.22
N PRO A 371 -34.52 -7.99 22.41
CA PRO A 371 -35.65 -8.72 22.99
C PRO A 371 -36.91 -8.71 22.12
N ALA A 372 -37.15 -7.58 21.43
CA ALA A 372 -38.29 -7.43 20.54
C ALA A 372 -38.10 -8.20 19.22
N LEU A 373 -36.87 -8.20 18.67
CA LEU A 373 -36.52 -8.97 17.48
C LEU A 373 -36.68 -10.47 17.74
N GLU A 374 -36.13 -10.98 18.85
CA GLU A 374 -36.27 -12.39 19.18
C GLU A 374 -37.73 -12.78 19.47
N SER A 375 -38.51 -11.89 20.08
CA SER A 375 -39.95 -12.10 20.27
C SER A 375 -40.70 -12.18 18.93
N LEU A 376 -40.39 -11.28 17.99
CA LEU A 376 -40.94 -11.31 16.63
C LEU A 376 -40.60 -12.63 15.94
N ILE A 377 -39.33 -13.05 15.98
CA ILE A 377 -38.86 -14.29 15.35
C ILE A 377 -39.63 -15.49 15.91
N ARG A 378 -39.75 -15.61 17.24
CA ARG A 378 -40.48 -16.72 17.87
C ARG A 378 -41.96 -16.74 17.50
N ARG A 379 -42.59 -15.58 17.34
CA ARG A 379 -44.03 -15.44 17.05
C ARG A 379 -44.38 -15.65 15.58
N ARG A 380 -43.65 -15.01 14.67
CA ARG A 380 -43.95 -14.98 13.23
C ARG A 380 -43.19 -16.06 12.46
N ARG A 381 -42.11 -16.60 13.03
CA ARG A 381 -41.22 -17.60 12.43
C ARG A 381 -40.80 -17.23 10.99
N PRO A 382 -40.32 -15.99 10.76
CA PRO A 382 -39.68 -15.66 9.48
C PRO A 382 -38.43 -16.52 9.31
N VAL A 383 -37.97 -16.70 8.08
CA VAL A 383 -36.63 -17.22 7.83
C VAL A 383 -35.62 -16.13 8.20
N VAL A 384 -34.69 -16.42 9.10
CA VAL A 384 -33.73 -15.46 9.63
C VAL A 384 -32.38 -15.64 8.95
N LEU A 385 -31.97 -14.59 8.23
CA LEU A 385 -30.74 -14.53 7.46
C LEU A 385 -29.78 -13.52 8.12
N ALA A 386 -28.68 -14.00 8.69
CA ALA A 386 -27.70 -13.12 9.31
C ALA A 386 -26.51 -12.86 8.37
N LEU A 387 -26.17 -11.58 8.19
CA LEU A 387 -25.04 -11.16 7.35
C LEU A 387 -23.71 -11.49 8.06
N ASN A 388 -22.78 -12.11 7.34
CA ASN A 388 -21.48 -12.55 7.85
C ASN A 388 -21.61 -13.33 9.18
N THR A 389 -20.76 -13.04 10.17
CA THR A 389 -20.66 -13.73 11.46
C THR A 389 -21.50 -13.09 12.59
N GLN A 390 -22.38 -12.16 12.27
CA GLN A 390 -23.15 -11.36 13.22
C GLN A 390 -23.94 -12.20 14.28
N SER A 391 -23.58 -12.12 15.56
CA SER A 391 -24.12 -12.95 16.66
C SER A 391 -24.92 -12.23 17.77
N SER A 392 -25.58 -11.12 17.43
CA SER A 392 -26.24 -10.18 18.35
C SER A 392 -27.65 -10.60 18.75
N ILE A 393 -28.15 -11.73 18.27
CA ILE A 393 -29.34 -12.41 18.77
C ILE A 393 -28.99 -13.86 19.09
N ASP A 394 -29.87 -14.55 19.81
CA ASP A 394 -29.76 -15.99 20.05
C ASP A 394 -29.50 -16.77 18.74
N GLN A 395 -28.41 -17.55 18.72
CA GLN A 395 -27.96 -18.31 17.55
C GLN A 395 -28.97 -19.38 17.11
N SER A 396 -29.79 -19.88 18.04
CA SER A 396 -30.85 -20.85 17.74
C SER A 396 -32.00 -20.26 16.93
N LEU A 397 -32.06 -18.93 16.80
CA LEU A 397 -33.08 -18.21 16.05
C LEU A 397 -32.63 -17.81 14.63
N ILE A 398 -31.40 -18.14 14.25
CA ILE A 398 -30.85 -17.84 12.92
C ILE A 398 -30.93 -19.12 12.09
N ASP A 399 -31.55 -19.05 10.91
CA ASP A 399 -31.66 -20.19 10.00
C ASP A 399 -30.45 -20.28 9.08
N TYR A 400 -30.01 -19.14 8.53
CA TYR A 400 -28.93 -19.07 7.55
C TYR A 400 -27.95 -17.94 7.82
N ARG A 401 -26.70 -18.17 7.42
CA ARG A 401 -25.65 -17.17 7.30
C ARG A 401 -25.45 -16.84 5.84
N ILE A 402 -25.08 -15.60 5.54
CA ILE A 402 -24.75 -15.22 4.16
C ILE A 402 -23.54 -14.32 4.13
N ALA A 403 -22.60 -14.66 3.25
CA ALA A 403 -21.36 -13.91 3.01
C ALA A 403 -20.90 -14.16 1.56
N CYS A 404 -20.38 -13.13 0.91
CA CYS A 404 -19.95 -13.21 -0.48
C CYS A 404 -18.66 -12.45 -0.76
N HIS A 405 -18.02 -11.82 0.23
CA HIS A 405 -16.74 -11.18 0.00
C HIS A 405 -15.65 -12.24 0.27
N PRO A 406 -14.87 -12.68 -0.74
CA PRO A 406 -13.90 -13.78 -0.59
C PRO A 406 -12.89 -13.52 0.53
N VAL A 407 -12.46 -12.28 0.65
CA VAL A 407 -11.52 -11.81 1.67
C VAL A 407 -12.13 -11.87 3.07
N ARG A 408 -13.39 -11.42 3.24
CA ARG A 408 -14.09 -11.49 4.54
C ARG A 408 -14.35 -12.95 4.93
N LEU A 409 -14.70 -13.79 3.95
CA LEU A 409 -14.88 -15.23 4.13
C LEU A 409 -13.59 -15.91 4.62
N LEU A 410 -12.43 -15.53 4.08
CA LEU A 410 -11.14 -16.03 4.53
C LEU A 410 -10.82 -15.57 5.96
N ALA A 411 -11.03 -14.29 6.27
CA ALA A 411 -10.76 -13.73 7.60
C ALA A 411 -11.64 -14.35 8.70
N ASP A 412 -12.90 -14.65 8.37
CA ASP A 412 -13.89 -15.17 9.30
C ASP A 412 -14.09 -16.69 9.19
N VAL A 413 -13.19 -17.42 8.52
CA VAL A 413 -13.40 -18.84 8.19
C VAL A 413 -13.64 -19.70 9.44
N ASP A 414 -12.83 -19.53 10.48
CA ASP A 414 -12.96 -20.24 11.75
C ASP A 414 -14.31 -19.95 12.42
N HIS A 415 -14.71 -18.67 12.45
CA HIS A 415 -16.00 -18.26 13.01
C HIS A 415 -17.16 -18.86 12.21
N HIS A 416 -17.06 -18.91 10.88
CA HIS A 416 -18.06 -19.54 10.04
C HIS A 416 -18.17 -21.04 10.33
N ILE A 417 -17.05 -21.76 10.52
CA ILE A 417 -17.03 -23.19 10.85
C ILE A 417 -17.66 -23.45 12.22
N GLU A 418 -17.40 -22.62 13.22
CA GLU A 418 -17.93 -22.78 14.58
C GLU A 418 -19.44 -22.53 14.68
N LEU A 419 -19.97 -21.65 13.83
CA LEU A 419 -21.39 -21.36 13.78
C LEU A 419 -22.18 -22.56 13.24
N PRO A 420 -23.34 -22.93 13.83
CA PRO A 420 -24.06 -24.15 13.42
C PRO A 420 -24.89 -23.98 12.14
N GLN A 421 -25.20 -22.75 11.72
CA GLN A 421 -26.13 -22.50 10.61
C GLN A 421 -25.46 -22.66 9.23
N PRO A 422 -26.14 -23.17 8.19
CA PRO A 422 -25.59 -23.22 6.84
C PRO A 422 -25.17 -21.84 6.32
N LEU A 423 -24.17 -21.81 5.43
CA LEU A 423 -23.62 -20.59 4.84
C LEU A 423 -24.00 -20.49 3.36
N ILE A 424 -24.78 -19.47 3.02
CA ILE A 424 -25.05 -19.04 1.65
C ILE A 424 -23.86 -18.22 1.17
N THR A 425 -23.18 -18.70 0.13
CA THR A 425 -21.99 -18.09 -0.46
C THR A 425 -21.80 -18.61 -1.89
N PRO A 426 -21.17 -17.87 -2.81
CA PRO A 426 -20.87 -18.36 -4.17
C PRO A 426 -19.70 -19.37 -4.13
N ALA A 427 -19.91 -20.50 -3.45
CA ALA A 427 -18.91 -21.50 -3.11
C ALA A 427 -18.15 -22.04 -4.33
N SER A 428 -18.85 -22.35 -5.42
CA SER A 428 -18.20 -22.87 -6.64
C SER A 428 -17.26 -21.84 -7.29
N MET A 429 -17.48 -20.55 -7.02
CA MET A 429 -16.69 -19.44 -7.55
C MET A 429 -15.59 -18.94 -6.61
N LEU A 430 -15.46 -19.53 -5.41
CA LEU A 430 -14.38 -19.22 -4.48
C LEU A 430 -13.07 -19.91 -4.89
N PRO A 431 -11.90 -19.32 -4.55
CA PRO A 431 -10.60 -19.98 -4.63
C PRO A 431 -10.57 -21.34 -3.95
N GLU A 432 -9.74 -22.26 -4.47
CA GLU A 432 -9.60 -23.61 -3.92
C GLU A 432 -9.19 -23.62 -2.45
N SER A 433 -8.31 -22.71 -2.03
CA SER A 433 -7.89 -22.55 -0.64
C SER A 433 -9.07 -22.26 0.30
N ILE A 434 -9.88 -21.25 -0.02
CA ILE A 434 -11.05 -20.87 0.79
C ILE A 434 -12.09 -22.01 0.82
N ARG A 435 -12.30 -22.70 -0.30
CA ARG A 435 -13.22 -23.84 -0.35
C ARG A 435 -12.73 -25.00 0.51
N ALA A 436 -11.42 -25.24 0.55
CA ALA A 436 -10.82 -26.27 1.39
C ALA A 436 -10.99 -25.93 2.88
N ASP A 437 -10.81 -24.67 3.27
CA ASP A 437 -10.99 -24.24 4.66
C ASP A 437 -12.46 -24.32 5.11
N LEU A 438 -13.41 -24.16 4.19
CA LEU A 438 -14.86 -24.26 4.45
C LEU A 438 -15.43 -25.69 4.28
N ASP A 439 -14.60 -26.72 4.09
CA ASP A 439 -15.06 -28.09 3.76
C ASP A 439 -16.00 -28.71 4.80
N ARG A 440 -15.82 -28.34 6.07
CA ARG A 440 -16.61 -28.81 7.22
C ARG A 440 -17.92 -28.02 7.42
N LYS A 441 -18.18 -27.01 6.59
CA LYS A 441 -19.36 -26.16 6.66
C LYS A 441 -20.40 -26.60 5.65
N GLU A 442 -21.67 -26.60 6.03
CA GLU A 442 -22.76 -26.74 5.05
C GLU A 442 -22.83 -25.46 4.19
N LEU A 443 -22.48 -25.59 2.91
CA LEU A 443 -22.47 -24.49 1.95
C LEU A 443 -23.67 -24.56 1.01
N LEU A 444 -24.40 -23.45 0.92
CA LEU A 444 -25.49 -23.25 -0.04
C LEU A 444 -24.96 -22.37 -1.17
N ASP A 445 -24.57 -23.03 -2.27
CA ASP A 445 -23.83 -22.45 -3.38
C ASP A 445 -24.73 -21.64 -4.33
N PHE A 446 -24.87 -20.34 -4.06
CA PHE A 446 -25.59 -19.40 -4.92
C PHE A 446 -24.60 -18.46 -5.62
N GLY A 447 -24.50 -18.53 -6.95
CA GLY A 447 -23.49 -17.79 -7.71
C GLY A 447 -23.62 -16.26 -7.62
N LEU A 448 -22.51 -15.54 -7.77
CA LEU A 448 -22.46 -14.09 -7.78
C LEU A 448 -21.61 -13.59 -8.94
N GLY A 449 -22.20 -12.75 -9.80
CA GLY A 449 -21.49 -11.96 -10.79
C GLY A 449 -21.64 -10.46 -10.53
N LEU A 450 -20.74 -9.66 -11.10
CA LEU A 450 -20.78 -8.20 -11.00
C LEU A 450 -21.40 -7.58 -12.25
N GLU A 451 -22.39 -6.72 -12.07
CA GLU A 451 -23.02 -5.93 -13.14
C GLU A 451 -23.16 -4.48 -12.70
N LYS A 452 -22.52 -3.54 -13.41
CA LYS A 452 -22.41 -2.15 -12.94
C LYS A 452 -23.74 -1.43 -12.90
N ASP A 453 -24.69 -1.84 -13.74
CA ASP A 453 -25.93 -1.12 -13.97
C ASP A 453 -27.11 -1.60 -13.09
N GLY A 454 -26.92 -2.63 -12.26
CA GLY A 454 -27.96 -3.01 -11.29
C GLY A 454 -27.93 -4.48 -10.86
N PHE A 455 -29.13 -5.03 -10.69
CA PHE A 455 -29.33 -6.41 -10.24
C PHE A 455 -29.99 -7.25 -11.33
N GLU A 456 -29.55 -8.50 -11.45
CA GLU A 456 -30.27 -9.56 -12.18
C GLU A 456 -30.41 -10.79 -11.28
N PHE A 457 -31.57 -11.44 -11.35
CA PHE A 457 -31.93 -12.55 -10.47
C PHE A 457 -32.17 -13.81 -11.30
N HIS A 458 -31.44 -14.88 -10.99
CA HIS A 458 -31.59 -16.18 -11.64
C HIS A 458 -31.74 -17.28 -10.60
N ASP A 459 -32.13 -18.48 -11.04
CA ASP A 459 -32.47 -19.58 -10.14
C ASP A 459 -31.30 -20.01 -9.25
N THR A 460 -30.05 -19.96 -9.73
CA THR A 460 -28.85 -20.42 -9.00
C THR A 460 -27.71 -19.41 -8.95
N TYR A 461 -27.91 -18.20 -9.47
CA TYR A 461 -26.94 -17.11 -9.37
C TYR A 461 -27.62 -15.74 -9.46
N CYS A 462 -26.86 -14.67 -9.19
CA CYS A 462 -27.30 -13.30 -9.39
C CYS A 462 -26.19 -12.45 -10.01
N LEU A 463 -26.60 -11.31 -10.56
CA LEU A 463 -25.72 -10.17 -10.83
C LEU A 463 -26.03 -9.05 -9.84
N ALA A 464 -24.98 -8.44 -9.28
CA ALA A 464 -25.10 -7.35 -8.32
C ALA A 464 -24.11 -6.20 -8.63
N PRO A 465 -24.40 -4.96 -8.21
CA PRO A 465 -23.57 -3.80 -8.54
C PRO A 465 -22.23 -3.73 -7.79
N ASN A 466 -22.09 -4.49 -6.71
CA ASN A 466 -20.91 -4.52 -5.86
C ASN A 466 -20.87 -5.81 -5.03
N LEU A 467 -19.80 -5.99 -4.25
CA LEU A 467 -19.61 -7.14 -3.36
C LEU A 467 -20.11 -6.90 -1.92
N LEU A 468 -20.99 -5.92 -1.72
CA LEU A 468 -21.63 -5.75 -0.41
C LEU A 468 -22.47 -6.99 -0.11
N VAL A 469 -22.27 -7.57 1.07
CA VAL A 469 -23.03 -8.76 1.50
C VAL A 469 -24.54 -8.50 1.52
N LEU A 470 -24.98 -7.26 1.75
CA LEU A 470 -26.38 -6.90 1.64
C LEU A 470 -26.90 -6.98 0.20
N SER A 471 -26.12 -6.54 -0.80
CA SER A 471 -26.50 -6.67 -2.22
C SER A 471 -26.75 -8.14 -2.55
N TYR A 472 -25.81 -9.01 -2.18
CA TYR A 472 -25.93 -10.43 -2.41
C TYR A 472 -27.12 -11.05 -1.63
N ALA A 473 -27.37 -10.63 -0.39
CA ALA A 473 -28.53 -11.07 0.37
C ALA A 473 -29.86 -10.65 -0.25
N LEU A 474 -29.98 -9.39 -0.67
CA LEU A 474 -31.17 -8.90 -1.37
C LEU A 474 -31.39 -9.65 -2.69
N ALA A 475 -30.32 -9.95 -3.42
CA ALA A 475 -30.41 -10.76 -4.63
C ALA A 475 -30.86 -12.20 -4.36
N ALA A 476 -30.30 -12.84 -3.33
CA ALA A 476 -30.67 -14.21 -2.93
C ALA A 476 -32.15 -14.32 -2.50
N VAL A 477 -32.64 -13.41 -1.63
CA VAL A 477 -34.04 -13.44 -1.19
C VAL A 477 -35.02 -13.11 -2.30
N THR A 478 -34.61 -12.29 -3.28
CA THR A 478 -35.43 -11.95 -4.45
C THR A 478 -35.49 -13.10 -5.44
N ALA A 479 -34.34 -13.70 -5.78
CA ALA A 479 -34.27 -14.92 -6.59
C ALA A 479 -35.07 -16.06 -5.94
N GLY A 480 -35.08 -16.12 -4.61
CA GLY A 480 -35.84 -17.09 -3.84
C GLY A 480 -37.33 -16.79 -3.69
N ARG A 481 -37.86 -15.74 -4.33
CA ARG A 481 -39.29 -15.38 -4.31
C ARG A 481 -39.86 -15.23 -2.88
N ALA A 482 -39.11 -14.56 -2.00
CA ALA A 482 -39.59 -14.22 -0.67
C ALA A 482 -40.88 -13.39 -0.73
N ALA A 483 -41.87 -13.72 0.09
CA ALA A 483 -43.14 -12.98 0.14
C ALA A 483 -42.99 -11.61 0.82
N ARG A 484 -41.99 -11.46 1.70
CA ARG A 484 -41.68 -10.21 2.40
C ARG A 484 -40.23 -10.19 2.87
N VAL A 485 -39.57 -9.05 2.75
CA VAL A 485 -38.19 -8.85 3.24
C VAL A 485 -38.17 -7.78 4.31
N MET A 486 -37.84 -8.18 5.53
CA MET A 486 -37.61 -7.28 6.68
C MET A 486 -36.13 -7.18 6.96
N MET A 487 -35.68 -6.02 7.43
CA MET A 487 -34.28 -5.72 7.69
C MET A 487 -34.10 -5.10 9.09
N ALA A 488 -33.10 -5.54 9.85
CA ALA A 488 -32.73 -4.95 11.14
C ALA A 488 -31.22 -4.73 11.21
N GLY A 489 -30.77 -3.65 11.87
CA GLY A 489 -29.34 -3.33 12.00
C GLY A 489 -28.74 -2.60 10.80
N PHE A 490 -29.54 -1.80 10.11
CA PHE A 490 -29.12 -0.95 9.00
C PHE A 490 -29.23 0.52 9.39
N ASP A 491 -28.58 0.87 10.50
CA ASP A 491 -28.75 2.17 11.16
C ASP A 491 -28.14 3.35 10.38
N GLY A 492 -27.15 3.07 9.53
CA GLY A 492 -26.33 4.07 8.84
C GLY A 492 -25.07 4.45 9.62
N TYR A 493 -24.04 4.91 8.90
CA TYR A 493 -22.77 5.33 9.45
C TYR A 493 -22.79 6.81 9.87
N ALA A 494 -21.71 7.28 10.51
CA ALA A 494 -21.56 8.67 10.93
C ALA A 494 -21.71 9.65 9.73
N PRO A 495 -22.20 10.90 9.96
CA PRO A 495 -22.31 11.89 8.90
C PRO A 495 -20.95 12.15 8.22
N GLY A 496 -20.93 12.15 6.89
CA GLY A 496 -19.71 12.33 6.09
C GLY A 496 -18.98 11.03 5.72
N ASP A 497 -19.40 9.89 6.28
CA ASP A 497 -18.86 8.57 5.92
C ASP A 497 -19.29 8.17 4.49
N THR A 498 -18.31 7.85 3.65
CA THR A 498 -18.50 7.49 2.23
C THR A 498 -19.34 6.23 2.05
N ARG A 499 -19.32 5.30 3.01
CA ARG A 499 -20.11 4.05 2.98
C ARG A 499 -21.62 4.31 2.97
N ASN A 500 -22.06 5.44 3.52
CA ASN A 500 -23.46 5.84 3.42
C ASN A 500 -23.87 6.09 1.97
N ALA A 501 -23.02 6.74 1.17
CA ALA A 501 -23.32 7.03 -0.23
C ALA A 501 -23.35 5.76 -1.07
N GLU A 502 -22.44 4.82 -0.80
CA GLU A 502 -22.43 3.51 -1.47
C GLU A 502 -23.69 2.69 -1.16
N MET A 503 -24.09 2.62 0.11
CA MET A 503 -25.30 1.93 0.52
C MET A 503 -26.57 2.53 -0.12
N GLU A 504 -26.65 3.87 -0.19
CA GLU A 504 -27.75 4.57 -0.85
C GLU A 504 -27.79 4.30 -2.36
N ALA A 505 -26.63 4.30 -3.02
CA ALA A 505 -26.54 3.97 -4.44
C ALA A 505 -27.01 2.54 -4.71
N MET A 506 -26.60 1.59 -3.88
CA MET A 506 -27.02 0.19 -3.95
C MET A 506 -28.53 0.02 -3.74
N LEU A 507 -29.09 0.61 -2.68
CA LEU A 507 -30.53 0.56 -2.41
C LEU A 507 -31.34 1.21 -3.54
N SER A 508 -30.83 2.30 -4.12
CA SER A 508 -31.44 2.95 -5.28
C SER A 508 -31.40 2.05 -6.52
N ALA A 509 -30.30 1.35 -6.78
CA ALA A 509 -30.20 0.37 -7.86
C ALA A 509 -31.17 -0.80 -7.63
N PHE A 510 -31.27 -1.32 -6.40
CA PHE A 510 -32.21 -2.38 -6.05
C PHE A 510 -33.67 -1.96 -6.27
N SER A 511 -34.04 -0.73 -5.89
CA SER A 511 -35.41 -0.22 -6.11
C SER A 511 -35.79 -0.13 -7.60
N ARG A 512 -34.81 -0.03 -8.49
CA ARG A 512 -34.99 0.01 -9.96
C ARG A 512 -34.84 -1.34 -10.65
N SER A 513 -34.48 -2.40 -9.92
CA SER A 513 -34.18 -3.73 -10.47
C SER A 513 -35.40 -4.53 -10.96
N GLY A 514 -36.63 -4.03 -10.72
CA GLY A 514 -37.85 -4.77 -11.02
C GLY A 514 -38.22 -5.84 -9.98
N ALA A 515 -37.50 -5.92 -8.84
CA ALA A 515 -37.87 -6.79 -7.73
C ALA A 515 -39.29 -6.52 -7.22
N GLU A 516 -40.14 -7.56 -7.18
CA GLU A 516 -41.55 -7.47 -6.77
C GLU A 516 -41.72 -7.07 -5.31
N VAL A 517 -40.79 -7.49 -4.45
CA VAL A 517 -40.82 -7.24 -3.00
C VAL A 517 -39.70 -6.30 -2.61
N GLN A 518 -40.07 -5.11 -2.14
CA GLN A 518 -39.13 -4.13 -1.64
C GLN A 518 -38.83 -4.35 -0.16
N PRO A 519 -37.56 -4.23 0.28
CA PRO A 519 -37.21 -4.42 1.67
C PRO A 519 -37.72 -3.28 2.56
N VAL A 520 -37.95 -3.61 3.83
CA VAL A 520 -38.32 -2.63 4.86
C VAL A 520 -37.45 -2.78 6.10
N SER A 521 -36.89 -1.66 6.57
CA SER A 521 -36.22 -1.62 7.86
C SER A 521 -37.24 -1.68 8.99
N ILE A 522 -37.05 -2.58 9.95
CA ILE A 522 -37.90 -2.70 11.14
C ILE A 522 -37.25 -2.09 12.39
N THR A 523 -35.97 -1.73 12.28
CA THR A 523 -35.23 -0.89 13.24
C THR A 523 -34.99 0.51 12.63
N PRO A 524 -34.61 1.52 13.43
CA PRO A 524 -34.24 2.83 12.90
C PRO A 524 -33.19 2.72 11.76
N THR A 525 -33.33 3.57 10.74
CA THR A 525 -32.38 3.64 9.63
C THR A 525 -32.22 5.09 9.17
N ARG A 526 -31.01 5.45 8.74
CA ARG A 526 -30.72 6.75 8.12
C ARG A 526 -30.81 6.72 6.59
N TYR A 527 -30.98 5.55 5.99
CA TYR A 527 -31.00 5.40 4.53
C TYR A 527 -32.34 5.86 3.96
N LYS A 528 -32.30 6.82 3.04
CA LYS A 528 -33.48 7.48 2.45
C LYS A 528 -34.25 6.56 1.52
N ASN A 529 -33.54 5.68 0.81
CA ASN A 529 -34.14 4.73 -0.13
C ASN A 529 -34.63 3.43 0.56
N LEU A 530 -34.60 3.36 1.89
CA LEU A 530 -35.10 2.21 2.66
C LEU A 530 -36.31 2.64 3.48
N SER A 531 -37.48 2.12 3.11
CA SER A 531 -38.69 2.34 3.91
C SER A 531 -38.52 1.77 5.32
N SER A 532 -39.21 2.35 6.31
CA SER A 532 -39.16 1.87 7.69
C SER A 532 -40.55 1.61 8.28
N LEU A 533 -40.63 0.55 9.09
CA LEU A 533 -41.77 0.20 9.94
C LEU A 533 -41.27 0.06 11.38
N SER A 534 -42.15 0.31 12.35
CA SER A 534 -41.80 0.01 13.73
C SER A 534 -41.91 -1.48 13.99
N LEU A 535 -40.81 -2.14 14.40
CA LEU A 535 -40.79 -3.52 14.90
C LEU A 535 -41.94 -3.80 15.89
N TYR A 536 -42.27 -2.83 16.74
CA TYR A 536 -43.30 -2.95 17.78
C TYR A 536 -44.73 -2.93 17.24
N ALA A 537 -44.94 -2.54 15.98
CA ALA A 537 -46.25 -2.50 15.33
C ALA A 537 -46.51 -3.72 14.42
N ILE A 538 -45.52 -4.62 14.25
CA ILE A 538 -45.65 -5.80 13.40
C ILE A 538 -46.45 -6.86 14.16
N ARG A 539 -47.71 -7.03 13.74
CA ARG A 539 -48.64 -7.98 14.34
C ARG A 539 -48.39 -9.40 13.86
#